data_AF-A0A739W4Q7-F1
#
_entry.id   AF-A0A739W4Q7-F1
#
_cell.length_a   1.000
_cell.length_b   1.000
_cell.length_c   1.000
_cell.angle_alpha   90.00
_cell.angle_beta   90.00
_cell.angle_gamma   90.00
#
_symmetry.space_group_name_H-M   'P 1'
#
loop_
_entity.id
_entity.type
_entity.pdbx_description
1 polymer ?
#
loop_
_entity_poly.entity_id
_entity_poly.type
_entity_poly.pdbx_seq_one_letter_code
_entity_poly.pdbx_strand_id
1 'polypeptide(L)' 'MQRKKILIVGAGLSGAVIARQLAEQGHVVNIIDQR' A
#
# COMPACT_ATOMS: atom_id res chain seq x y z
N MET A 1 13.64 4.90 -9.85
CA MET A 1 12.66 3.82 -9.57
C MET A 1 11.39 4.08 -10.34
N GLN A 2 10.76 3.05 -10.91
CA GLN A 2 9.52 3.20 -11.68
C GLN A 2 8.31 3.29 -10.73
N ARG A 3 7.53 4.36 -10.83
CA ARG A 3 6.27 4.53 -10.10
C ARG A 3 5.24 3.50 -10.60
N LYS A 4 4.59 2.79 -9.67
CA LYS A 4 3.60 1.73 -9.96
C LYS A 4 2.30 2.03 -9.21
N LYS A 5 1.19 1.55 -9.75
CA LYS A 5 -0.11 1.53 -9.07
C LYS A 5 -0.28 0.18 -8.40
N ILE A 6 -0.49 0.16 -7.09
CA ILE A 6 -0.52 -1.04 -6.25
C ILE A 6 -1.82 -1.05 -5.46
N LEU A 7 -2.51 -2.18 -5.47
CA LEU A 7 -3.67 -2.43 -4.62
C LEU A 7 -3.29 -3.39 -3.50
N ILE A 8 -3.60 -3.03 -2.26
CA ILE A 8 -3.43 -3.88 -1.08
C ILE A 8 -4.81 -4.25 -0.56
N VAL A 9 -5.04 -5.53 -0.32
CA VAL A 9 -6.29 -6.05 0.26
C VAL A 9 -5.99 -6.45 1.70
N GLY A 10 -6.64 -5.77 2.66
CA GLY A 10 -6.40 -5.90 4.09
C GLY A 10 -5.53 -4.75 4.64
N ALA A 11 -6.09 -3.98 5.57
CA ALA A 11 -5.44 -2.88 6.30
C ALA A 11 -5.00 -3.30 7.72
N GLY A 12 -4.71 -4.58 7.93
CA GLY A 12 -4.04 -5.06 9.14
C GLY A 12 -2.63 -4.46 9.29
N LEU A 13 -1.93 -4.77 10.39
CA LEU A 13 -0.61 -4.21 10.71
C LEU A 13 0.38 -4.33 9.53
N SER A 14 0.52 -5.53 8.96
CA SER A 14 1.42 -5.78 7.84
C SER A 14 1.02 -4.99 6.58
N GLY A 15 -0.27 -4.95 6.26
CA GLY A 15 -0.79 -4.22 5.10
C GLY A 15 -0.52 -2.73 5.20
N ALA A 16 -0.76 -2.14 6.37
CA ALA A 16 -0.50 -0.73 6.63
C ALA A 16 0.99 -0.38 6.57
N VAL A 17 1.87 -1.22 7.14
CA VAL A 17 3.33 -0.99 7.13
C VAL A 17 3.89 -1.04 5.70
N ILE A 18 3.51 -2.05 4.92
CA ILE A 18 3.97 -2.18 3.53
C ILE A 18 3.41 -1.06 2.66
N ALA A 19 2.15 -0.68 2.85
CA ALA A 19 1.55 0.45 2.14
C ALA A 19 2.33 1.75 2.35
N ARG A 20 2.72 2.02 3.60
CA ARG A 20 3.55 3.19 3.95
C ARG A 20 4.89 3.15 3.22
N GLN A 21 5.62 2.03 3.30
CA GLN A 21 6.93 1.92 2.66
C GLN A 21 6.86 2.10 1.15
N LEU A 22 5.83 1.54 0.50
CA LEU A 22 5.61 1.70 -0.94
C LEU A 22 5.22 3.14 -1.31
N ALA A 23 4.43 3.82 -0.47
CA ALA A 23 4.10 5.23 -0.65
C ALA A 23 5.33 6.14 -0.47
N GLU A 24 6.18 5.88 0.52
CA GLU A 24 7.46 6.58 0.75
C GLU A 24 8.43 6.42 -0.44
N GLN A 25 8.39 5.28 -1.14
CA GLN A 25 9.13 5.03 -2.38
C GLN A 25 8.49 5.69 -3.62
N GLY A 26 7.37 6.41 -3.45
CA GLY A 26 6.68 7.16 -4.49
C GLY A 26 5.65 6.35 -5.29
N HIS A 27 5.35 5.11 -4.91
CA HIS A 27 4.29 4.34 -5.56
C HIS A 27 2.90 4.87 -5.19
N VAL A 28 1.93 4.70 -6.10
CA VAL A 28 0.53 4.98 -5.82
C VAL A 28 -0.07 3.72 -5.21
N VAL A 29 -0.45 3.78 -3.95
CA VAL A 29 -0.98 2.64 -3.20
C VAL A 29 -2.42 2.92 -2.82
N ASN A 30 -3.32 2.00 -3.17
CA ASN A 30 -4.70 1.98 -2.70
C ASN A 30 -4.87 0.78 -1.76
N ILE A 31 -5.52 0.96 -0.63
CA ILE A 31 -5.82 -0.12 0.32
C ILE A 31 -7.34 -0.28 0.38
N ILE A 32 -7.81 -1.53 0.28
CA ILE A 32 -9.20 -1.90 0.57
C ILE A 32 -9.21 -2.84 1.76
N ASP A 33 -10.12 -2.61 2.70
CA ASP A 33 -10.36 -3.47 3.87
C ASP A 33 -11.86 -3.65 4.03
N GLN A 34 -12.29 -4.79 4.60
CA GLN A 34 -13.70 -5.16 4.71
C GLN A 34 -14.32 -4.79 6.06
N ARG A 35 -13.53 -4.35 7.05
CA ARG A 35 -14.03 -4.00 8.39
C ARG A 35 -14.89 -2.74 8.42
#